data_AF-A0AAP6ZXG4-F1
#
_entry.id   AF-A0AAP6ZXG4-F1
#
_cell.length_a   1.000
_cell.length_b   1.000
_cell.length_c   1.000
_cell.angle_alpha   90.00
_cell.angle_beta   90.00
_cell.angle_gamma   90.00
#
_symmetry.space_group_name_H-M   'P 1'
#
loop_
_entity.id
_entity.type
_entity.pdbx_description
1 polymer ?
#
loop_
_entity_poly.entity_id
_entity_poly.type
_entity_poly.pdbx_seq_one_letter_code
_entity_poly.pdbx_strand_id
1 'polypeptide(L)'
;MDGSAEIKLYDNLLVLSGTKLLFENYVINDFDDRYHNVSSFGVEGQHQVFSQLVKLICSTTLPSVVKAQAIFIFANLFKVMSTRNVPTAILNIGESSFKNLYAQLLVFFGTENMLYEICHDHGQTPGQSNNIKSILVNDSNNIDPFSSLTDNIFSVTLIDLDTVKEGLGSLLDQCARLVSENGKIILYGSGKYDSESFNFSSMGNANIFQLNSDGYVISIDILEKENSSYNNEFKEQVLGLIQTLNSELLTLMQYIMSNHPTSNNYLWHNAVDTSIKIVAQIEELITQTYMIFNNKDLKFQTNEVKNALLDFKYEAYLNRKDYDFFQSTLFDCYNNWVDCIH
;
A
#
# COMPACT_ATOMS: atom_id res chain seq x y z
N MET A 1 -21.49 -17.18 29.13
CA MET A 1 -21.47 -18.45 28.40
C MET A 1 -21.91 -18.14 27.00
N ASP A 2 -21.00 -18.20 26.03
CA ASP A 2 -21.28 -18.77 24.71
C ASP A 2 -19.92 -19.10 24.11
N GLY A 3 -19.70 -20.40 23.87
CA GLY A 3 -18.44 -20.91 23.35
C GLY A 3 -18.26 -20.38 21.93
N SER A 4 -17.17 -19.65 21.69
CA SER A 4 -16.74 -19.37 20.33
C SER A 4 -16.42 -20.70 19.67
N ALA A 5 -17.36 -21.22 18.90
CA ALA A 5 -17.20 -22.47 18.17
C ALA A 5 -15.98 -22.33 17.24
N GLU A 6 -14.95 -23.12 17.51
CA GLU A 6 -13.78 -23.20 16.63
C GLU A 6 -14.22 -23.71 15.25
N ILE A 7 -13.85 -22.98 14.20
CA ILE A 7 -14.05 -23.45 12.83
C ILE A 7 -12.76 -24.14 12.38
N LYS A 8 -12.84 -25.45 12.18
CA LYS A 8 -11.75 -26.29 11.67
C LYS A 8 -11.79 -26.26 10.14
N LEU A 9 -10.71 -25.80 9.52
CA LEU A 9 -10.70 -25.45 8.10
C LEU A 9 -9.87 -26.41 7.25
N TYR A 10 -8.77 -26.96 7.80
CA TYR A 10 -7.90 -27.90 7.10
C TYR A 10 -7.29 -28.89 8.10
N ASP A 11 -7.77 -30.14 8.10
CA ASP A 11 -7.31 -31.25 8.97
C ASP A 11 -7.07 -30.90 10.45
N ASN A 12 -7.76 -29.86 10.95
CA ASN A 12 -7.53 -29.20 12.24
C ASN A 12 -6.16 -28.51 12.40
N LEU A 13 -5.32 -28.48 11.37
CA LEU A 13 -4.10 -27.68 11.34
C LEU A 13 -4.43 -26.20 11.24
N LEU A 14 -5.38 -25.82 10.38
CA LEU A 14 -5.89 -24.45 10.25
C LEU A 14 -7.20 -24.28 11.02
N VAL A 15 -7.21 -23.37 12.00
CA VAL A 15 -8.35 -23.15 12.91
C VAL A 15 -8.64 -21.66 13.05
N LEU A 16 -9.92 -21.28 12.87
CA LEU A 16 -10.41 -19.96 13.28
C LEU A 16 -11.02 -20.08 14.68
N SER A 17 -10.33 -19.51 15.67
CA SER A 17 -10.73 -19.54 17.09
C SER A 17 -11.00 -18.11 17.55
N GLY A 18 -12.28 -17.77 17.72
CA GLY A 18 -12.72 -16.40 17.93
C GLY A 18 -12.23 -15.46 16.82
N THR A 19 -11.45 -14.46 17.20
CA THR A 19 -10.85 -13.43 16.33
C THR A 19 -9.46 -13.78 15.82
N LYS A 20 -9.00 -15.03 15.99
CA LYS A 20 -7.65 -15.45 15.59
C LYS A 20 -7.69 -16.58 14.58
N LEU A 21 -6.86 -16.46 13.54
CA LEU A 21 -6.54 -17.55 12.64
C LEU A 21 -5.22 -18.19 13.07
N LEU A 22 -5.28 -19.50 13.34
CA LEU A 22 -4.17 -20.29 13.86
C LEU A 22 -3.80 -21.38 12.86
N PHE A 23 -2.50 -21.61 12.67
CA PHE A 23 -1.98 -22.82 12.02
C PHE A 23 -1.02 -23.54 12.96
N GLU A 24 -1.33 -24.77 13.34
CA GLU A 24 -0.53 -25.54 14.32
C GLU A 24 -0.24 -24.76 15.61
N ASN A 25 -1.22 -23.96 16.07
CA ASN A 25 -1.13 -23.01 17.20
C ASN A 25 -0.30 -21.74 16.95
N TYR A 26 0.32 -21.59 15.79
CA TYR A 26 0.93 -20.33 15.37
C TYR A 26 -0.14 -19.32 14.94
N VAL A 27 -0.09 -18.10 15.48
CA VAL A 27 -1.04 -17.03 15.13
C VAL A 27 -0.65 -16.41 13.79
N ILE A 28 -1.44 -16.70 12.76
CA ILE A 28 -1.26 -16.09 11.43
C ILE A 28 -1.77 -14.65 11.45
N ASN A 29 -3.00 -14.47 11.95
CA ASN A 29 -3.65 -13.18 12.08
C ASN A 29 -4.47 -13.11 13.37
N ASP A 30 -4.38 -11.97 14.04
CA ASP A 30 -5.17 -11.63 15.22
C ASP A 30 -5.94 -10.34 14.93
N PHE A 31 -7.24 -10.47 14.67
CA PHE A 31 -8.06 -9.32 14.30
C PHE A 31 -8.22 -8.33 15.47
N ASP A 32 -8.04 -8.79 16.71
CA ASP A 32 -8.15 -7.95 17.92
C ASP A 32 -6.85 -7.23 18.30
N ASP A 33 -5.78 -7.37 17.51
CA ASP A 33 -4.53 -6.67 17.76
C ASP A 33 -4.68 -5.16 17.48
N ARG A 34 -5.08 -4.42 18.52
CA ARG A 34 -5.33 -2.98 18.47
C ARG A 34 -4.08 -2.14 18.17
N TYR A 35 -2.88 -2.68 18.35
CA TYR A 35 -1.65 -1.95 18.08
C TYR A 35 -1.29 -1.95 16.60
N HIS A 36 -1.72 -3.00 15.89
CA HIS A 36 -1.43 -3.17 14.47
C HIS A 36 -2.64 -2.94 13.58
N ASN A 37 -3.86 -2.84 14.13
CA ASN A 37 -5.07 -2.55 13.36
C ASN A 37 -5.45 -1.07 13.44
N VAL A 38 -4.97 -0.28 12.48
CA VAL A 38 -5.20 1.17 12.39
C VAL A 38 -6.08 1.57 11.20
N SER A 39 -6.60 0.60 10.43
CA SER A 39 -7.35 0.90 9.21
C SER A 39 -8.73 1.55 9.45
N SER A 40 -9.24 2.27 8.45
CA SER A 40 -10.58 2.87 8.42
C SER A 40 -11.70 1.83 8.41
N PHE A 41 -11.39 0.61 7.95
CA PHE A 41 -12.29 -0.52 8.01
C PHE A 41 -12.22 -1.13 9.42
N GLY A 42 -13.25 -0.90 10.25
CA GLY A 42 -13.21 -1.31 11.66
C GLY A 42 -13.02 -2.83 11.88
N VAL A 43 -12.36 -3.19 12.97
CA VAL A 43 -12.02 -4.58 13.39
C VAL A 43 -13.21 -5.54 13.28
N GLU A 44 -14.38 -5.13 13.78
CA GLU A 44 -15.58 -5.97 13.73
C GLU A 44 -16.00 -6.28 12.29
N GLY A 45 -15.98 -5.26 11.42
CA GLY A 45 -16.27 -5.41 10.00
C GLY A 45 -15.25 -6.31 9.30
N GLN A 46 -13.97 -6.15 9.62
CA GLN A 46 -12.92 -7.01 9.07
C GLN A 46 -13.15 -8.48 9.44
N HIS A 47 -13.41 -8.75 10.72
CA HIS A 47 -13.64 -10.11 11.20
C HIS A 47 -14.91 -10.73 10.59
N GLN A 48 -15.99 -9.95 10.45
CA GLN A 48 -17.22 -10.38 9.80
C GLN A 48 -17.00 -10.75 8.33
N VAL A 49 -16.35 -9.88 7.56
CA VAL A 49 -16.06 -10.13 6.14
C VAL A 49 -15.12 -11.33 5.98
N PHE A 50 -14.07 -11.43 6.80
CA PHE A 50 -13.17 -12.57 6.77
C PHE A 50 -13.90 -13.88 7.08
N SER A 51 -14.76 -13.90 8.10
CA SER A 51 -15.56 -15.07 8.47
C SER A 51 -16.53 -15.50 7.36
N GLN A 52 -17.15 -14.55 6.65
CA GLN A 52 -18.00 -14.84 5.50
C GLN A 52 -17.19 -15.40 4.33
N LEU A 53 -16.02 -14.83 4.07
CA LEU A 53 -15.11 -15.27 3.03
C LEU A 53 -14.61 -16.69 3.28
N VAL A 54 -14.26 -17.03 4.53
CA VAL A 54 -13.90 -18.40 4.93
C VAL A 54 -15.05 -19.36 4.64
N LYS A 55 -16.28 -19.03 5.05
CA LYS A 55 -17.46 -19.86 4.77
C LYS A 55 -17.68 -20.06 3.27
N LEU A 56 -17.53 -18.99 2.47
CA LEU A 56 -17.65 -19.04 1.02
C LEU A 56 -16.60 -19.97 0.41
N ILE A 57 -15.32 -19.80 0.76
CA ILE A 57 -14.21 -20.65 0.27
C ILE A 57 -14.47 -22.12 0.64
N CYS A 58 -14.86 -22.40 1.88
CA CYS A 58 -15.16 -23.76 2.33
C CYS A 58 -16.29 -24.42 1.55
N SER A 59 -17.29 -23.64 1.12
CA SER A 59 -18.44 -24.12 0.34
C SER A 59 -18.14 -24.43 -1.14
N THR A 60 -16.98 -24.01 -1.66
CA THR A 60 -16.59 -24.28 -3.05
C THR A 60 -16.23 -25.75 -3.29
N THR A 61 -16.11 -26.15 -4.56
CA THR A 61 -15.65 -27.49 -4.97
C THR A 61 -14.12 -27.61 -5.07
N LEU A 62 -13.37 -26.57 -4.67
CA LEU A 62 -11.91 -26.57 -4.75
C LEU A 62 -11.27 -27.63 -3.82
N PRO A 63 -10.05 -28.11 -4.14
CA PRO A 63 -9.31 -29.00 -3.25
C PRO A 63 -9.07 -28.35 -1.88
N SER A 64 -9.05 -29.16 -0.81
CA SER A 64 -8.85 -28.67 0.57
C SER A 64 -7.56 -27.87 0.75
N VAL A 65 -6.48 -28.28 0.07
CA VAL A 65 -5.19 -27.57 0.08
C VAL A 65 -5.33 -26.16 -0.50
N VAL A 66 -5.99 -26.03 -1.67
CA VAL A 66 -6.22 -24.74 -2.33
C VAL A 66 -7.12 -23.83 -1.48
N LYS A 67 -8.13 -24.39 -0.82
CA LYS A 67 -8.98 -23.65 0.15
C LYS A 67 -8.14 -23.10 1.30
N ALA A 68 -7.27 -23.92 1.88
CA ALA A 68 -6.39 -23.51 2.97
C ALA A 68 -5.42 -22.40 2.51
N GLN A 69 -4.76 -22.57 1.36
CA GLN A 69 -3.89 -21.55 0.76
C GLN A 69 -4.63 -20.22 0.58
N ALA A 70 -5.84 -20.24 0.02
CA ALA A 70 -6.64 -19.04 -0.15
C ALA A 70 -6.93 -18.35 1.19
N ILE A 71 -7.37 -19.09 2.21
CA ILE A 71 -7.65 -18.54 3.54
C ILE A 71 -6.40 -17.89 4.15
N PHE A 72 -5.23 -18.51 3.98
CA PHE A 72 -3.94 -17.96 4.40
C PHE A 72 -3.59 -16.66 3.68
N ILE A 73 -3.75 -16.62 2.36
CA ILE A 73 -3.49 -15.42 1.56
C ILE A 73 -4.41 -14.30 2.04
N PHE A 74 -5.72 -14.55 2.13
CA PHE A 74 -6.67 -13.57 2.61
C PHE A 74 -6.33 -13.07 4.02
N ALA A 75 -5.95 -13.95 4.95
CA ALA A 75 -5.55 -13.54 6.29
C ALA A 75 -4.34 -12.59 6.28
N ASN A 76 -3.34 -12.86 5.44
CA ASN A 76 -2.20 -11.97 5.28
C ASN A 76 -2.58 -10.65 4.60
N LEU A 77 -3.50 -10.68 3.63
CA LEU A 77 -4.02 -9.46 3.01
C LEU A 77 -4.72 -8.59 4.06
N PHE A 78 -5.61 -9.16 4.87
CA PHE A 78 -6.24 -8.44 5.98
C PHE A 78 -5.20 -7.86 6.95
N LYS A 79 -4.17 -8.63 7.30
CA LYS A 79 -3.08 -8.18 8.18
C LYS A 79 -2.34 -6.99 7.59
N VAL A 80 -1.98 -7.02 6.31
CA VAL A 80 -1.24 -5.90 5.69
C VAL A 80 -2.14 -4.68 5.53
N MET A 81 -3.35 -4.85 5.01
CA MET A 81 -4.31 -3.76 4.80
C MET A 81 -4.79 -3.12 6.11
N SER A 82 -4.81 -3.86 7.21
CA SER A 82 -5.21 -3.33 8.53
C SER A 82 -4.14 -2.45 9.19
N THR A 83 -2.86 -2.58 8.79
CA THR A 83 -1.74 -1.85 9.42
C THR A 83 -1.55 -0.42 8.95
N ARG A 84 -2.32 0.02 7.95
CA ARG A 84 -2.12 1.32 7.29
C ARG A 84 -3.44 1.93 6.81
N ASN A 85 -3.51 3.26 6.84
CA ASN A 85 -4.59 4.08 6.25
C ASN A 85 -4.11 4.84 5.01
N VAL A 86 -3.23 4.21 4.24
CA VAL A 86 -2.75 4.77 2.98
C VAL A 86 -3.19 3.86 1.84
N PRO A 87 -3.31 4.39 0.60
CA PRO A 87 -3.53 3.53 -0.55
C PRO A 87 -2.52 2.37 -0.53
N THR A 88 -2.91 1.24 -1.09
CA THR A 88 -2.09 0.04 -1.12
C THR A 88 -2.15 -0.58 -2.51
N ALA A 89 -0.99 -0.92 -3.06
CA ALA A 89 -0.89 -1.75 -4.24
C ALA A 89 -0.48 -3.17 -3.87
N ILE A 90 -1.14 -4.15 -4.50
CA ILE A 90 -0.80 -5.57 -4.42
C ILE A 90 -0.42 -6.06 -5.80
N LEU A 91 0.68 -6.80 -5.91
CA LEU A 91 1.08 -7.46 -7.15
C LEU A 91 0.69 -8.94 -7.09
N ASN A 92 0.03 -9.47 -8.11
CA ASN A 92 -0.25 -10.89 -8.27
C ASN A 92 0.46 -11.42 -9.52
N ILE A 93 1.36 -12.37 -9.33
CA ILE A 93 2.14 -13.01 -10.37
C ILE A 93 1.63 -14.43 -10.55
N GLY A 94 1.24 -14.76 -11.78
CA GLY A 94 0.70 -16.06 -12.11
C GLY A 94 -0.82 -16.12 -12.13
N GLU A 95 -1.33 -17.34 -12.20
CA GLU A 95 -2.75 -17.60 -12.26
C GLU A 95 -3.34 -17.60 -10.85
N SER A 96 -4.54 -17.06 -10.69
CA SER A 96 -5.24 -17.14 -9.42
C SER A 96 -6.73 -17.10 -9.68
N SER A 97 -7.43 -18.11 -9.18
CA SER A 97 -8.90 -18.16 -9.26
C SER A 97 -9.56 -17.11 -8.36
N PHE A 98 -8.81 -16.45 -7.50
CA PHE A 98 -9.31 -15.53 -6.48
C PHE A 98 -9.04 -14.05 -6.77
N LYS A 99 -8.45 -13.70 -7.93
CA LYS A 99 -8.09 -12.30 -8.28
C LYS A 99 -9.23 -11.31 -8.09
N ASN A 100 -10.43 -11.65 -8.55
CA ASN A 100 -11.61 -10.79 -8.38
C ASN A 100 -11.99 -10.61 -6.91
N LEU A 101 -11.81 -11.64 -6.08
CA LEU A 101 -12.05 -11.55 -4.63
C LEU A 101 -10.97 -10.73 -3.93
N TYR A 102 -9.70 -10.82 -4.36
CA TYR A 102 -8.64 -9.92 -3.88
C TYR A 102 -9.00 -8.46 -4.19
N ALA A 103 -9.37 -8.17 -5.43
CA ALA A 103 -9.75 -6.82 -5.83
C ALA A 103 -10.97 -6.30 -5.06
N GLN A 104 -11.99 -7.13 -4.83
CA GLN A 104 -13.13 -6.75 -4.00
C GLN A 104 -12.73 -6.50 -2.54
N LEU A 105 -11.85 -7.34 -1.97
CA LEU A 105 -11.32 -7.15 -0.63
C LEU A 105 -10.64 -5.78 -0.50
N LEU A 106 -9.80 -5.41 -1.47
CA LEU A 106 -9.09 -4.14 -1.47
C LEU A 106 -10.03 -2.93 -1.40
N VAL A 107 -11.17 -2.99 -2.11
CA VAL A 107 -12.17 -1.92 -2.10
C VAL A 107 -12.81 -1.72 -0.72
N PHE A 108 -12.97 -2.78 0.08
CA PHE A 108 -13.48 -2.64 1.46
C PHE A 108 -12.57 -1.79 2.36
N PHE A 109 -11.26 -1.79 2.09
CA PHE A 109 -10.29 -0.97 2.81
C PHE A 109 -10.09 0.43 2.21
N GLY A 110 -10.58 0.67 0.99
CA GLY A 110 -10.41 1.94 0.27
C GLY A 110 -10.50 1.75 -1.24
N THR A 111 -11.18 2.66 -1.93
CA THR A 111 -11.37 2.61 -3.39
C THR A 111 -10.08 2.89 -4.18
N GLU A 112 -9.11 3.51 -3.53
CA GLU A 112 -7.78 3.84 -4.02
C GLU A 112 -6.80 2.65 -4.04
N ASN A 113 -7.18 1.53 -3.42
CA ASN A 113 -6.35 0.33 -3.37
C ASN A 113 -6.39 -0.42 -4.70
N MET A 114 -5.22 -0.81 -5.20
CA MET A 114 -5.06 -1.35 -6.55
C MET A 114 -4.47 -2.77 -6.53
N LEU A 115 -5.05 -3.66 -7.34
CA LEU A 115 -4.46 -4.96 -7.67
C LEU A 115 -3.78 -4.87 -9.03
N TYR A 116 -2.49 -5.15 -9.09
CA TYR A 116 -1.75 -5.33 -10.33
C TYR A 116 -1.60 -6.83 -10.57
N GLU A 117 -1.84 -7.27 -11.79
CA GLU A 117 -1.63 -8.66 -12.18
C GLU A 117 -0.65 -8.76 -13.35
N ILE A 118 0.23 -9.75 -13.29
CA ILE A 118 1.09 -10.12 -14.41
C ILE A 118 0.49 -11.38 -15.05
N CYS A 119 0.05 -11.25 -16.30
CA CYS A 119 -0.58 -12.31 -17.07
C CYS A 119 0.29 -12.70 -18.28
N HIS A 120 0.60 -13.99 -18.42
CA HIS A 120 1.20 -14.52 -19.65
C HIS A 120 0.11 -14.70 -20.72
N ASP A 121 0.44 -14.44 -21.99
CA ASP A 121 -0.48 -14.26 -23.14
C ASP A 121 -1.26 -15.52 -23.59
N HIS A 122 -1.56 -16.45 -22.68
CA HIS A 122 -2.33 -17.66 -22.93
C HIS A 122 -3.82 -17.47 -22.62
N GLY A 123 -4.46 -16.53 -23.32
CA GLY A 123 -5.93 -16.47 -23.42
C GLY A 123 -6.69 -16.00 -22.17
N GLN A 124 -6.01 -15.42 -21.17
CA GLN A 124 -6.71 -14.78 -20.05
C GLN A 124 -7.30 -13.44 -20.47
N THR A 125 -8.58 -13.24 -20.16
CA THR A 125 -9.24 -11.94 -20.31
C THR A 125 -8.82 -11.05 -19.12
N PRO A 126 -8.32 -9.83 -19.34
CA PRO A 126 -7.99 -8.89 -18.27
C PRO A 126 -9.14 -8.73 -17.28
N GLY A 127 -8.84 -8.61 -15.99
CA GLY A 127 -9.84 -8.31 -14.98
C GLY A 127 -10.63 -7.04 -15.31
N GLN A 128 -11.96 -7.10 -15.26
CA GLN A 128 -12.85 -6.01 -15.68
C GLN A 128 -13.20 -5.02 -14.55
N SER A 129 -12.52 -5.02 -13.41
CA SER A 129 -12.80 -4.07 -12.33
C SER A 129 -11.92 -2.83 -12.41
N ASN A 130 -12.47 -1.68 -11.99
CA ASN A 130 -11.79 -0.38 -12.01
C ASN A 130 -10.48 -0.35 -11.21
N ASN A 131 -10.30 -1.28 -10.27
CA ASN A 131 -9.14 -1.37 -9.38
C ASN A 131 -8.18 -2.53 -9.72
N ILE A 132 -8.36 -3.19 -10.87
CA ILE A 132 -7.39 -4.16 -11.39
C ILE A 132 -6.63 -3.54 -12.57
N LYS A 133 -5.31 -3.68 -12.56
CA LYS A 133 -4.44 -3.34 -13.69
C LYS A 133 -3.70 -4.59 -14.16
N SER A 134 -4.00 -5.03 -15.37
CA SER A 134 -3.35 -6.20 -15.98
C SER A 134 -2.14 -5.80 -16.82
N ILE A 135 -1.02 -6.47 -16.59
CA ILE A 135 0.23 -6.33 -17.32
C ILE A 135 0.42 -7.60 -18.12
N LEU A 136 0.32 -7.48 -19.43
CA LEU A 136 0.45 -8.60 -20.36
C LEU A 136 1.92 -8.81 -20.69
N VAL A 137 2.45 -9.98 -20.34
CA VAL A 137 3.79 -10.41 -20.72
C VAL A 137 3.69 -11.19 -22.01
N ASN A 138 4.25 -10.62 -23.07
CA ASN A 138 4.34 -11.29 -24.35
C ASN A 138 5.69 -12.00 -24.42
N ASP A 139 5.69 -13.33 -24.34
CA ASP A 139 6.90 -14.17 -24.38
C ASP A 139 7.73 -13.94 -25.65
N SER A 140 7.14 -13.32 -26.69
CA SER A 140 7.78 -13.00 -27.96
C SER A 140 8.74 -11.79 -27.95
N ASN A 141 8.62 -10.87 -26.97
CA ASN A 141 9.31 -9.57 -27.04
C ASN A 141 10.44 -9.34 -26.02
N ASN A 142 10.80 -10.29 -25.16
CA ASN A 142 11.89 -10.15 -24.17
C ASN A 142 11.84 -8.86 -23.31
N ILE A 143 10.68 -8.20 -23.22
CA ILE A 143 10.51 -7.04 -22.35
C ILE A 143 10.30 -7.59 -20.94
N ASP A 144 11.23 -7.27 -20.04
CA ASP A 144 11.11 -7.57 -18.62
C ASP A 144 9.85 -6.84 -18.08
N PRO A 145 8.77 -7.54 -17.73
CA PRO A 145 7.52 -6.90 -17.29
C PRO A 145 7.72 -6.11 -16.00
N PHE A 146 8.74 -6.44 -15.21
CA PHE A 146 9.08 -5.75 -13.97
C PHE A 146 9.73 -4.38 -14.21
N SER A 147 10.31 -4.14 -15.39
CA SER A 147 10.88 -2.83 -15.75
C SER A 147 9.82 -1.71 -15.80
N SER A 148 8.59 -2.04 -16.20
CA SER A 148 7.46 -1.11 -16.19
C SER A 148 6.85 -0.88 -14.80
N LEU A 149 7.27 -1.68 -13.83
CA LEU A 149 6.75 -1.69 -12.46
C LEU A 149 7.69 -1.05 -11.46
N THR A 150 8.91 -0.66 -11.85
CA THR A 150 9.94 -0.15 -10.95
C THR A 150 9.51 1.08 -10.13
N ASP A 151 8.59 1.87 -10.66
CA ASP A 151 8.06 3.08 -10.00
C ASP A 151 6.91 2.77 -9.03
N ASN A 152 6.38 1.54 -9.05
CA ASN A 152 5.32 1.09 -8.17
C ASN A 152 5.90 0.29 -7.00
N ILE A 153 5.50 0.64 -5.79
CA ILE A 153 5.92 -0.06 -4.58
C ILE A 153 4.75 -0.85 -4.00
N PHE A 154 4.86 -2.17 -3.96
CA PHE A 154 3.77 -3.05 -3.53
C PHE A 154 3.85 -3.35 -2.03
N SER A 155 2.72 -3.33 -1.33
CA SER A 155 2.71 -3.78 0.08
C SER A 155 2.76 -5.31 0.17
N VAL A 156 2.20 -5.99 -0.83
CA VAL A 156 2.22 -7.45 -0.94
C VAL A 156 2.47 -7.87 -2.38
N THR A 157 3.35 -8.84 -2.58
CA THR A 157 3.46 -9.59 -3.83
C THR A 157 3.03 -11.03 -3.62
N LEU A 158 2.02 -11.47 -4.35
CA LEU A 158 1.49 -12.83 -4.38
C LEU A 158 2.10 -13.55 -5.59
N ILE A 159 2.63 -14.76 -5.40
CA ILE A 159 3.26 -15.54 -6.48
C ILE A 159 2.70 -16.96 -6.47
N ASP A 160 2.04 -17.34 -7.55
CA ASP A 160 1.64 -18.73 -7.81
C ASP A 160 2.80 -19.53 -8.40
N LEU A 161 3.40 -20.37 -7.57
CA LEU A 161 4.55 -21.19 -7.96
C LEU A 161 4.20 -22.28 -8.97
N ASP A 162 2.94 -22.70 -9.10
CA ASP A 162 2.55 -23.68 -10.11
C ASP A 162 2.66 -23.10 -11.53
N THR A 163 2.70 -21.78 -11.65
CA THR A 163 2.84 -21.07 -12.93
C THR A 163 4.27 -20.61 -13.22
N VAL A 164 5.12 -20.51 -12.20
CA VAL A 164 6.52 -20.13 -12.32
C VAL A 164 7.35 -21.36 -12.65
N LYS A 165 7.66 -21.58 -13.94
CA LYS A 165 8.35 -22.80 -14.40
C LYS A 165 9.84 -22.84 -14.09
N GLU A 166 10.53 -21.70 -14.18
CA GLU A 166 11.99 -21.57 -13.96
C GLU A 166 12.33 -20.17 -13.41
N GLY A 167 13.55 -20.00 -12.87
CA GLY A 167 14.08 -18.67 -12.52
C GLY A 167 13.53 -18.03 -11.24
N LEU A 168 12.95 -18.81 -10.33
CA LEU A 168 12.33 -18.31 -9.10
C LEU A 168 13.24 -17.39 -8.28
N GLY A 169 14.55 -17.69 -8.17
CA GLY A 169 15.48 -16.82 -7.44
C GLY A 169 15.54 -15.41 -8.03
N SER A 170 15.67 -15.29 -9.36
CA SER A 170 15.65 -14.01 -10.06
C SER A 170 14.31 -13.30 -9.91
N LEU A 171 13.19 -14.05 -9.96
CA LEU A 171 11.86 -13.49 -9.75
C LEU A 171 11.70 -12.92 -8.34
N LEU A 172 12.16 -13.66 -7.33
CA LEU A 172 12.14 -13.23 -5.93
C LEU A 172 13.01 -11.99 -5.73
N ASP A 173 14.20 -11.93 -6.34
CA ASP A 173 15.06 -10.74 -6.30
C ASP A 173 14.37 -9.51 -6.89
N GLN A 174 13.69 -9.67 -8.03
CA GLN A 174 12.90 -8.61 -8.65
C GLN A 174 11.72 -8.21 -7.76
N CYS A 175 10.99 -9.17 -7.20
CA CYS A 175 9.86 -8.89 -6.31
C CYS A 175 10.29 -8.18 -5.03
N ALA A 176 11.42 -8.56 -4.44
CA ALA A 176 11.98 -7.90 -3.26
C ALA A 176 12.30 -6.42 -3.54
N ARG A 177 12.74 -6.09 -4.77
CA ARG A 177 12.94 -4.69 -5.20
C ARG A 177 11.64 -3.92 -5.37
N LEU A 178 10.54 -4.59 -5.73
CA LEU A 178 9.24 -3.97 -5.96
C LEU A 178 8.39 -3.84 -4.68
N VAL A 179 8.66 -4.63 -3.64
CA VAL A 179 7.89 -4.59 -2.39
C VAL A 179 8.33 -3.44 -1.48
N SER A 180 7.41 -2.75 -0.80
CA SER A 180 7.71 -1.67 0.15
C SER A 180 8.55 -2.14 1.33
N GLU A 181 9.22 -1.20 2.00
CA GLU A 181 9.78 -1.45 3.33
C GLU A 181 8.66 -1.91 4.28
N ASN A 182 8.90 -3.02 4.99
CA ASN A 182 7.92 -3.77 5.79
C ASN A 182 6.80 -4.45 4.99
N GLY A 183 6.96 -4.58 3.66
CA GLY A 183 6.06 -5.34 2.82
C GLY A 183 6.32 -6.85 2.88
N LYS A 184 5.48 -7.62 2.18
CA LYS A 184 5.55 -9.09 2.17
C LYS A 184 5.58 -9.68 0.77
N ILE A 185 6.29 -10.79 0.63
CA ILE A 185 6.14 -11.71 -0.50
C ILE A 185 5.46 -12.98 0.01
N ILE A 186 4.39 -13.39 -0.67
CA ILE A 186 3.64 -14.60 -0.35
C ILE A 186 3.70 -15.53 -1.54
N LEU A 187 4.37 -16.66 -1.34
CA LEU A 187 4.43 -17.75 -2.30
C LEU A 187 3.38 -18.80 -1.95
N TYR A 188 2.68 -19.33 -2.93
CA TYR A 188 1.77 -20.46 -2.77
C TYR A 188 1.79 -21.34 -4.02
N GLY A 189 1.41 -22.59 -3.88
CA GLY A 189 1.38 -23.53 -5.00
C GLY A 189 1.55 -24.97 -4.53
N SER A 190 1.73 -25.88 -5.48
CA SER A 190 1.89 -27.29 -5.18
C SER A 190 3.23 -27.61 -4.52
N GLY A 191 3.23 -28.65 -3.68
CA GLY A 191 4.40 -29.18 -2.97
C GLY A 191 5.50 -29.78 -3.85
N LYS A 192 5.40 -29.61 -5.18
CA LYS A 192 6.41 -30.09 -6.14
C LYS A 192 7.75 -29.37 -6.04
N TYR A 193 7.76 -28.20 -5.43
CA TYR A 193 8.98 -27.45 -5.16
C TYR A 193 9.47 -27.79 -3.77
N ASP A 194 10.68 -28.32 -3.69
CA ASP A 194 11.26 -28.78 -2.45
C ASP A 194 11.52 -27.58 -1.54
N SER A 195 10.86 -27.51 -0.38
CA SER A 195 10.96 -26.37 0.55
C SER A 195 12.41 -26.09 1.00
N GLU A 196 13.27 -27.12 0.95
CA GLU A 196 14.70 -27.04 1.24
C GLU A 196 15.53 -26.39 0.12
N SER A 197 15.00 -26.35 -1.11
CA SER A 197 15.67 -25.73 -2.27
C SER A 197 15.59 -24.20 -2.27
N PHE A 198 14.71 -23.63 -1.45
CA PHE A 198 14.56 -22.20 -1.34
C PHE A 198 15.60 -21.64 -0.37
N ASN A 199 16.70 -21.14 -0.91
CA ASN A 199 17.71 -20.45 -0.13
C ASN A 199 17.25 -19.02 0.21
N PHE A 200 16.34 -18.88 1.17
CA PHE A 200 15.80 -17.58 1.62
C PHE A 200 16.77 -16.76 2.49
N SER A 201 18.00 -17.25 2.70
CA SER A 201 18.96 -16.68 3.66
C SER A 201 19.32 -15.20 3.40
N SER A 202 19.05 -14.68 2.20
CA SER A 202 19.27 -13.27 1.83
C SER A 202 18.02 -12.38 1.84
N MET A 203 16.81 -12.91 2.05
CA MET A 203 15.54 -12.19 1.77
C MET A 203 14.67 -11.87 2.98
N GLY A 204 15.19 -12.04 4.20
CA GLY A 204 14.49 -11.69 5.44
C GLY A 204 13.90 -12.90 6.18
N ASN A 205 12.94 -12.62 7.08
CA ASN A 205 12.32 -13.65 7.91
C ASN A 205 11.23 -14.38 7.11
N ALA A 206 11.53 -15.62 6.68
CA ALA A 206 10.59 -16.48 5.98
C ALA A 206 9.87 -17.43 6.94
N ASN A 207 8.55 -17.47 6.87
CA ASN A 207 7.70 -18.44 7.55
C ASN A 207 7.12 -19.41 6.53
N ILE A 208 7.35 -20.70 6.72
CA ILE A 208 6.89 -21.77 5.82
C ILE A 208 5.74 -22.51 6.51
N PHE A 209 4.57 -22.52 5.87
CA PHE A 209 3.38 -23.24 6.32
C PHE A 209 3.12 -24.41 5.37
N GLN A 210 3.63 -25.58 5.72
CA GLN A 210 3.43 -26.79 4.92
C GLN A 210 2.06 -27.41 5.25
N LEU A 211 1.16 -27.43 4.28
CA LEU A 211 -0.19 -27.95 4.48
C LEU A 211 -0.18 -29.48 4.38
N ASN A 212 0.51 -30.03 3.38
CA ASN A 212 0.78 -31.46 3.22
C ASN A 212 1.91 -31.67 2.18
N SER A 213 2.05 -32.89 1.64
CA SER A 213 2.94 -33.17 0.50
C SER A 213 2.59 -32.40 -0.77
N ASP A 214 1.35 -31.90 -0.86
CA ASP A 214 0.77 -31.40 -2.10
C ASP A 214 0.68 -29.88 -2.15
N GLY A 215 0.98 -29.17 -1.04
CA GLY A 215 0.99 -27.71 -1.06
C GLY A 215 1.51 -27.05 0.21
N TYR A 216 1.91 -25.79 0.03
CA TYR A 216 2.42 -24.94 1.09
C TYR A 216 2.03 -23.47 0.85
N VAL A 217 2.28 -22.64 1.86
CA VAL A 217 2.31 -21.18 1.78
C VAL A 217 3.60 -20.71 2.42
N ILE A 218 4.36 -19.85 1.75
CA ILE A 218 5.57 -19.21 2.31
C ILE A 218 5.31 -17.72 2.39
N SER A 219 5.52 -17.14 3.57
CA SER A 219 5.44 -15.70 3.80
C SER A 219 6.83 -15.17 4.12
N ILE A 220 7.32 -14.24 3.33
CA ILE A 220 8.63 -13.60 3.49
C ILE A 220 8.41 -12.14 3.87
N ASP A 221 8.90 -11.74 5.04
CA ASP A 221 8.85 -10.35 5.51
C ASP A 221 10.08 -9.57 5.02
N ILE A 222 9.85 -8.49 4.26
CA ILE A 222 10.90 -7.58 3.79
C ILE A 222 11.10 -6.48 4.82
N LEU A 223 12.03 -6.69 5.76
CA LEU A 223 12.24 -5.82 6.92
C LEU A 223 13.06 -4.57 6.58
N GLU A 224 14.07 -4.68 5.71
CA GLU A 224 14.92 -3.57 5.31
C GLU A 224 15.28 -3.71 3.83
N LYS A 225 15.06 -2.65 3.04
CA LYS A 225 15.58 -2.59 1.67
C LYS A 225 17.03 -2.09 1.73
N GLU A 226 17.97 -2.89 1.24
CA GLU A 226 19.24 -2.31 0.79
C GLU A 226 18.91 -1.24 -0.25
N ASN A 227 19.23 0.02 0.04
CA ASN A 227 18.91 1.19 -0.77
C ASN A 227 19.26 0.94 -2.24
N SER A 228 18.26 0.56 -3.06
CA SER A 228 18.45 0.37 -4.49
C SER A 228 18.67 1.73 -5.14
N SER A 229 19.76 1.89 -5.88
CA SER A 229 20.20 3.17 -6.47
C SER A 229 19.13 3.86 -7.33
N TYR A 230 18.20 3.09 -7.91
CA TYR A 230 17.13 3.60 -8.77
C TYR A 230 16.02 4.35 -7.99
N ASN A 231 15.66 3.88 -6.79
CA ASN A 231 14.66 4.55 -5.95
C ASN A 231 15.15 5.93 -5.50
N ASN A 232 16.46 6.09 -5.30
CA ASN A 232 17.04 7.39 -4.99
C ASN A 232 16.91 8.35 -6.18
N GLU A 233 17.10 7.90 -7.42
CA GLU A 233 17.04 8.79 -8.58
C GLU A 233 15.62 9.32 -8.85
N PHE A 234 14.59 8.46 -8.85
CA PHE A 234 13.20 8.91 -9.02
C PHE A 234 12.72 9.75 -7.83
N LYS A 235 13.08 9.36 -6.59
CA LYS A 235 12.79 10.16 -5.40
C LYS A 235 13.47 11.52 -5.45
N GLU A 236 14.72 11.60 -5.91
CA GLU A 236 15.43 12.86 -6.11
C GLU A 236 14.78 13.72 -7.20
N GLN A 237 14.26 13.12 -8.29
CA GLN A 237 13.51 13.86 -9.31
C GLN A 237 12.22 14.48 -8.74
N VAL A 238 11.44 13.70 -7.99
CA VAL A 238 10.20 14.19 -7.36
C VAL A 238 10.53 15.25 -6.29
N LEU A 239 11.55 15.02 -5.45
CA LEU A 239 12.03 16.03 -4.49
C LEU A 239 12.53 17.29 -5.19
N GLY A 240 13.19 17.18 -6.35
CA GLY A 240 13.62 18.32 -7.15
C GLY A 240 12.45 19.14 -7.69
N LEU A 241 11.36 18.49 -8.11
CA LEU A 241 10.13 19.18 -8.49
C LEU A 241 9.48 19.89 -7.29
N ILE A 242 9.40 19.21 -6.14
CA ILE A 242 8.89 19.81 -4.89
C ILE A 242 9.75 21.01 -4.47
N GLN A 243 11.07 20.92 -4.57
CA GLN A 243 11.99 22.02 -4.25
C GLN A 243 11.84 23.20 -5.21
N THR A 244 11.59 22.93 -6.50
CA THR A 244 11.33 23.97 -7.50
C THR A 244 10.05 24.73 -7.15
N LEU A 245 8.97 24.00 -6.87
CA LEU A 245 7.69 24.57 -6.45
C LEU A 245 7.81 25.29 -5.09
N ASN A 246 8.58 24.74 -4.14
CA ASN A 246 8.81 25.38 -2.85
C ASN A 246 9.62 26.68 -2.99
N SER A 247 10.55 26.77 -3.94
CA SER A 247 11.31 28.01 -4.18
C SER A 247 10.39 29.13 -4.70
N GLU A 248 9.43 28.79 -5.56
CA GLU A 248 8.38 29.72 -6.01
C GLU A 248 7.46 30.11 -4.84
N LEU A 249 6.99 29.12 -4.07
CA LEU A 249 6.17 29.33 -2.88
C LEU A 249 6.86 30.23 -1.86
N LEU A 250 8.14 30.02 -1.57
CA LEU A 250 8.93 30.83 -0.63
C LEU A 250 8.94 32.30 -1.05
N THR A 251 9.10 32.57 -2.35
CA THR A 251 9.09 33.94 -2.89
C THR A 251 7.73 34.61 -2.67
N LEU A 252 6.65 33.88 -2.92
CA LEU A 252 5.28 34.36 -2.67
C LEU A 252 5.01 34.56 -1.18
N MET A 253 5.46 33.63 -0.34
CA MET A 253 5.33 33.68 1.12
C MET A 253 6.08 34.89 1.68
N GLN A 254 7.32 35.15 1.25
CA GLN A 254 8.07 36.35 1.64
C GLN A 254 7.32 37.63 1.26
N TYR A 255 6.73 37.68 0.06
CA TYR A 255 5.91 38.80 -0.37
C TYR A 255 4.64 38.95 0.48
N ILE A 256 3.91 37.86 0.73
CA ILE A 256 2.71 37.84 1.57
C ILE A 256 3.03 38.35 2.97
N MET A 257 4.11 37.86 3.58
CA MET A 257 4.50 38.17 4.95
C MET A 257 5.00 39.60 5.13
N SER A 258 5.58 40.19 4.08
CA SER A 258 6.13 41.55 4.11
C SER A 258 5.08 42.64 3.85
N ASN A 259 3.83 42.27 3.53
CA ASN A 259 2.79 43.19 3.11
C ASN A 259 1.48 42.93 3.87
N HIS A 260 0.92 43.95 4.50
CA HIS A 260 -0.44 43.88 5.03
C HIS A 260 -1.47 44.03 3.89
N PRO A 261 -2.51 43.19 3.84
CA PRO A 261 -3.56 43.30 2.84
C PRO A 261 -4.38 44.56 3.08
N THR A 262 -4.74 45.21 2.00
CA THR A 262 -5.94 46.04 1.94
C THR A 262 -6.89 45.36 0.98
N SER A 263 -8.20 45.52 1.14
CA SER A 263 -9.22 44.87 0.30
C SER A 263 -9.06 45.10 -1.22
N ASN A 264 -8.26 46.10 -1.62
CA ASN A 264 -7.99 46.44 -3.02
C ASN A 264 -6.60 45.99 -3.51
N ASN A 265 -5.84 45.25 -2.69
CA ASN A 265 -4.50 44.79 -3.06
C ASN A 265 -4.58 43.50 -3.89
N TYR A 266 -4.93 43.66 -5.18
CA TYR A 266 -5.04 42.55 -6.13
C TYR A 266 -3.78 41.68 -6.21
N LEU A 267 -2.60 42.31 -6.19
CA LEU A 267 -1.32 41.60 -6.29
C LEU A 267 -1.10 40.68 -5.08
N TRP A 268 -1.45 41.15 -3.89
CA TRP A 268 -1.38 40.34 -2.66
C TRP A 268 -2.36 39.17 -2.68
N HIS A 269 -3.62 39.39 -3.05
CA HIS A 269 -4.59 38.30 -3.16
C HIS A 269 -4.20 37.28 -4.22
N ASN A 270 -3.65 37.74 -5.35
CA ASN A 270 -3.14 36.84 -6.38
C ASN A 270 -1.94 36.01 -5.88
N ALA A 271 -1.05 36.58 -5.06
CA ALA A 271 0.06 35.83 -4.46
C ALA A 271 -0.44 34.71 -3.54
N VAL A 272 -1.46 34.97 -2.71
CA VAL A 272 -2.10 33.94 -1.87
C VAL A 272 -2.75 32.85 -2.72
N ASP A 273 -3.52 33.23 -3.75
CA ASP A 273 -4.16 32.27 -4.66
C ASP A 273 -3.15 31.41 -5.42
N THR A 274 -2.01 31.99 -5.78
CA THR A 274 -0.94 31.27 -6.46
C THR A 274 -0.24 30.31 -5.50
N SER A 275 -0.02 30.74 -4.25
CA SER A 275 0.53 29.88 -3.19
C SER A 275 -0.35 28.66 -2.93
N ILE A 276 -1.69 28.84 -2.86
CA ILE A 276 -2.65 27.73 -2.69
C ILE A 276 -2.54 26.73 -3.86
N LYS A 277 -2.44 27.22 -5.10
CA LYS A 277 -2.30 26.36 -6.29
C LYS A 277 -1.00 25.57 -6.25
N ILE A 278 0.11 26.20 -5.87
CA ILE A 278 1.40 25.53 -5.76
C ILE A 278 1.35 24.43 -4.69
N VAL A 279 0.81 24.72 -3.50
CA VAL A 279 0.69 23.71 -2.44
C VAL A 279 -0.22 22.56 -2.87
N ALA A 280 -1.30 22.83 -3.60
CA ALA A 280 -2.16 21.78 -4.16
C ALA A 280 -1.44 20.90 -5.19
N GLN A 281 -0.57 21.48 -6.03
CA GLN A 281 0.27 20.71 -6.96
C GLN A 281 1.28 19.83 -6.20
N ILE A 282 1.89 20.35 -5.14
CA ILE A 282 2.81 19.58 -4.30
C ILE A 282 2.07 18.44 -3.58
N GLU A 283 0.87 18.70 -3.03
CA GLU A 283 0.02 17.68 -2.43
C GLU A 283 -0.33 16.57 -3.44
N GLU A 284 -0.64 16.94 -4.69
CA GLU A 284 -0.91 15.99 -5.77
C GLU A 284 0.33 15.14 -6.05
N LEU A 285 1.51 15.75 -6.21
CA LEU A 285 2.77 15.03 -6.40
C LEU A 285 3.05 14.07 -5.26
N ILE A 286 2.96 14.52 -4.01
CA ILE A 286 3.17 13.70 -2.81
C ILE A 286 2.13 12.58 -2.74
N THR A 287 0.87 12.84 -3.09
CA THR A 287 -0.18 11.82 -3.06
C THR A 287 -0.01 10.78 -4.16
N GLN A 288 0.42 11.18 -5.36
CA GLN A 288 0.67 10.26 -6.47
C GLN A 288 1.92 9.41 -6.24
N THR A 289 2.89 9.93 -5.49
CA THR A 289 4.18 9.29 -5.24
C THR A 289 4.36 8.85 -3.79
N TYR A 290 3.31 8.82 -2.97
CA TYR A 290 3.39 8.65 -1.51
C TYR A 290 4.22 7.44 -1.06
N MET A 291 4.27 6.39 -1.88
CA MET A 291 5.00 5.17 -1.56
C MET A 291 6.52 5.35 -1.52
N ILE A 292 7.07 6.38 -2.18
CA ILE A 292 8.51 6.66 -2.23
C ILE A 292 9.00 7.51 -1.05
N PHE A 293 8.07 8.10 -0.30
CA PHE A 293 8.37 8.93 0.87
C PHE A 293 8.23 8.12 2.16
N ASN A 294 9.33 8.00 2.91
CA ASN A 294 9.33 7.35 4.22
C ASN A 294 8.72 8.23 5.32
N ASN A 295 8.56 9.53 5.07
CA ASN A 295 7.97 10.48 6.00
C ASN A 295 6.44 10.40 5.93
N LYS A 296 5.84 9.67 6.89
CA LYS A 296 4.38 9.50 7.02
C LYS A 296 3.64 10.83 7.22
N ASP A 297 4.33 11.84 7.74
CA ASP A 297 3.72 13.13 8.08
C ASP A 297 3.80 14.15 6.95
N LEU A 298 4.58 13.89 5.88
CA LEU A 298 4.78 14.86 4.79
C LEU A 298 3.47 15.28 4.12
N LYS A 299 2.56 14.33 3.86
CA LYS A 299 1.23 14.64 3.32
C LYS A 299 0.38 15.43 4.30
N PHE A 300 0.43 15.06 5.58
CA PHE A 300 -0.30 15.77 6.64
C PHE A 300 0.17 17.22 6.74
N GLN A 301 1.48 17.46 6.80
CA GLN A 301 2.06 18.80 6.89
C GLN A 301 1.76 19.64 5.63
N THR A 302 1.76 19.02 4.44
CA THR A 302 1.37 19.72 3.20
C THR A 302 -0.09 20.20 3.26
N ASN A 303 -0.98 19.37 3.82
CA ASN A 303 -2.37 19.74 4.02
C ASN A 303 -2.54 20.87 5.04
N GLU A 304 -1.76 20.86 6.12
CA GLU A 304 -1.79 21.94 7.12
C GLU A 304 -1.41 23.29 6.50
N VAL A 305 -0.38 23.33 5.65
CA VAL A 305 -0.01 24.57 4.91
C VAL A 305 -1.15 25.03 4.00
N LYS A 306 -1.77 24.10 3.25
CA LYS A 306 -2.89 24.43 2.35
C LYS A 306 -4.08 24.99 3.12
N ASN A 307 -4.44 24.37 4.25
CA ASN A 307 -5.55 24.80 5.09
C ASN A 307 -5.25 26.17 5.72
N ALA A 308 -4.03 26.38 6.24
CA ALA A 308 -3.62 27.66 6.78
C ALA A 308 -3.68 28.79 5.73
N LEU A 309 -3.29 28.53 4.48
CA LEU A 309 -3.44 29.49 3.38
C LEU A 309 -4.90 29.83 3.07
N LEU A 310 -5.80 28.85 3.11
CA LEU A 310 -7.23 29.05 2.88
C LEU A 310 -7.89 29.87 3.99
N ASP A 311 -7.57 29.55 5.25
CA ASP A 311 -8.05 30.29 6.42
C ASP A 311 -7.53 31.72 6.41
N PHE A 312 -6.24 31.90 6.12
CA PHE A 312 -5.60 33.21 5.99
C PHE A 312 -6.23 34.05 4.86
N LYS A 313 -6.50 33.45 3.69
CA LYS A 313 -7.20 34.13 2.59
C LYS A 313 -8.59 34.61 3.02
N TYR A 314 -9.34 33.75 3.70
CA TYR A 314 -10.70 34.07 4.16
C TYR A 314 -10.70 35.24 5.14
N GLU A 315 -9.78 35.23 6.10
CA GLU A 315 -9.66 36.28 7.11
C GLU A 315 -9.20 37.62 6.52
N ALA A 316 -8.24 37.59 5.58
CA ALA A 316 -7.80 38.78 4.85
C ALA A 316 -8.94 39.39 4.00
N TYR A 317 -9.79 38.56 3.40
CA TYR A 317 -10.96 39.03 2.64
C TYR A 317 -12.01 39.71 3.53
N LEU A 318 -12.21 39.19 4.75
CA LEU A 318 -13.18 39.73 5.71
C LEU A 318 -12.66 40.93 6.51
N ASN A 319 -11.39 41.30 6.35
CA ASN A 319 -10.73 42.42 7.02
C ASN A 319 -10.92 42.39 8.55
N ARG A 320 -10.78 41.18 9.14
CA ARG A 320 -10.95 40.92 10.57
C ARG A 320 -9.70 41.29 11.37
N LYS A 321 -9.84 41.41 12.69
CA LYS A 321 -8.78 41.86 13.61
C LYS A 321 -7.69 40.83 13.87
N ASP A 322 -7.91 39.58 13.51
CA ASP A 322 -7.03 38.46 13.89
C ASP A 322 -6.00 38.13 12.80
N TYR A 323 -5.78 39.04 11.85
CA TYR A 323 -4.84 38.86 10.74
C TYR A 323 -3.46 38.38 11.18
N ASP A 324 -2.88 39.01 12.21
CA ASP A 324 -1.54 38.68 12.72
C ASP A 324 -1.48 37.23 13.26
N PHE A 325 -2.58 36.73 13.83
CA PHE A 325 -2.68 35.35 14.32
C PHE A 325 -2.65 34.34 13.16
N PHE A 326 -3.45 34.56 12.12
CA PHE A 326 -3.45 33.67 10.95
C PHE A 326 -2.16 33.76 10.15
N GLN A 327 -1.53 34.95 10.12
CA GLN A 327 -0.21 35.14 9.52
C GLN A 327 0.86 34.31 10.24
N SER A 328 0.89 34.36 11.59
CA SER A 328 1.80 33.54 12.40
C SER A 328 1.54 32.05 12.20
N THR A 329 0.28 31.63 12.20
CA THR A 329 -0.11 30.21 12.02
C THR A 329 0.36 29.68 10.67
N LEU A 330 0.15 30.45 9.60
CA LEU A 330 0.61 30.10 8.27
C LEU A 330 2.14 29.98 8.20
N PHE A 331 2.87 30.88 8.87
CA PHE A 331 4.33 30.81 8.93
C PHE A 331 4.83 29.57 9.68
N ASP A 332 4.20 29.22 10.80
CA ASP A 332 4.54 28.04 11.58
C ASP A 332 4.26 26.75 10.79
N CYS A 333 3.09 26.64 10.15
CA CYS A 333 2.77 25.50 9.27
C CYS A 333 3.78 25.37 8.13
N TYR A 334 4.17 26.49 7.49
CA TYR A 334 5.15 26.48 6.41
C TYR A 334 6.52 25.99 6.88
N ASN A 335 7.04 26.48 8.01
CA ASN A 335 8.33 26.05 8.54
C ASN A 335 8.34 24.57 8.94
N ASN A 336 7.30 24.11 9.63
CA ASN A 336 7.15 22.69 9.99
C ASN A 336 7.14 21.78 8.75
N TRP A 337 6.52 22.25 7.66
CA TRP A 337 6.48 21.52 6.40
C TRP A 337 7.83 21.51 5.68
N VAL A 338 8.56 22.63 5.66
CA VAL A 338 9.92 22.70 5.10
C VAL A 338 10.87 21.75 5.83
N ASP A 339 10.79 21.67 7.15
CA ASP A 339 11.56 20.74 7.97
C ASP A 339 11.24 19.26 7.67
N CYS A 340 10.07 18.97 7.11
CA CYS A 340 9.67 17.61 6.72
C CYS A 340 10.12 17.20 5.32
N ILE A 341 10.50 18.17 4.47
CA ILE A 341 11.00 17.94 3.10
C ILE A 341 12.52 17.73 3.09
N HIS A 342 13.23 18.29 4.07
CA HIS A 342 14.65 18.07 4.33
C HIS A 342 14.89 16.86 5.22
#